data_AF-A0A7V3X2S8-F1
#
_entry.id   AF-A0A7V3X2S8-F1
#
_cell.length_a   1.000
_cell.length_b   1.000
_cell.length_c   1.000
_cell.angle_alpha   90.00
_cell.angle_beta   90.00
_cell.angle_gamma   90.00
#
_symmetry.space_group_name_H-M   'P 1'
#
loop_
_entity.id
_entity.type
_entity.pdbx_description
1 polymer ?
#
loop_
_entity_poly.entity_id
_entity_poly.type
_entity_poly.pdbx_seq_one_letter_code
_entity_poly.pdbx_strand_id
1 'polypeptide(L)'
;MNRSVKLRSDVAELRDQIIRSLRAQGFRVRNGAILPPKELSKERIRELHETAVAHRIERAREGLFRLEEDLLRHIASGHEVVPSRISPRLVEVLPGSEEELLFRYASLHWSIPVSSGYGRRLRFLVVDDHNGKLIGLIGLGDPVFSLAPRDQWIGWTPSDRKKRLRNVMDAFVLGAVPPYSYLLCGKLVAMLAASDTVRLAFKRKYAGVRSLIRRKVHDGRLALITTTSALGRSSVYNRLRFRDRFLYQSVGFTKGFGEFHFSNGLYGAITEFVEKHCEPTAKQERWGNGFRNRREVIRKCLRALGLSSDWLYHGIKREVFVVPLARNAREFLCGEHNRLWWYHYSEAELFEYFRDRWLLPRSSWDQRFRSWSREQWVIWPTKEKCHG
;
A
#
# COMPACT_ATOMS: atom_id res chain seq x y z
N MET A 1 -23.93 38.90 -14.66
CA MET A 1 -23.88 37.55 -15.25
C MET A 1 -24.22 36.52 -14.18
N ASN A 2 -25.29 35.76 -14.40
CA ASN A 2 -26.12 35.14 -13.35
C ASN A 2 -25.43 33.95 -12.65
N ARG A 3 -25.40 33.90 -11.30
CA ARG A 3 -24.71 32.86 -10.48
C ARG A 3 -25.13 31.43 -10.86
N SER A 4 -26.37 31.27 -11.30
CA SER A 4 -26.95 30.01 -11.81
C SER A 4 -26.34 29.54 -13.14
N VAL A 5 -26.02 30.46 -14.05
CA VAL A 5 -25.40 30.14 -15.35
C VAL A 5 -23.94 29.71 -15.14
N LYS A 6 -23.22 30.40 -14.26
CA LYS A 6 -21.83 30.03 -13.90
C LYS A 6 -21.77 28.64 -13.26
N LEU A 7 -22.68 28.33 -12.33
CA LEU A 7 -22.75 27.00 -11.71
C LEU A 7 -23.02 25.89 -12.75
N ARG A 8 -23.95 26.10 -13.68
CA ARG A 8 -24.23 25.13 -14.76
C ARG A 8 -23.01 24.90 -15.66
N SER A 9 -22.24 25.95 -15.95
CA SER A 9 -20.99 25.85 -16.70
C SER A 9 -19.92 25.07 -15.94
N ASP A 10 -19.66 25.42 -14.67
CA ASP A 10 -18.68 24.76 -13.80
C ASP A 10 -18.99 23.25 -13.65
N VAL A 11 -20.27 22.89 -13.53
CA VAL A 11 -20.74 21.49 -13.46
C VAL A 11 -20.47 20.73 -14.75
N ALA A 12 -20.83 21.31 -15.91
CA ALA A 12 -20.65 20.66 -17.20
C ALA A 12 -19.17 20.42 -17.49
N GLU A 13 -18.33 21.42 -17.23
CA GLU A 13 -16.89 21.34 -17.48
C GLU A 13 -16.21 20.26 -16.63
N LEU A 14 -16.43 20.27 -15.31
CA LEU A 14 -15.81 19.28 -14.41
C LEU A 14 -16.30 17.86 -14.72
N ARG A 15 -17.59 17.70 -15.04
CA ARG A 15 -18.16 16.42 -15.46
C ARG A 15 -17.45 15.88 -16.71
N ASP A 16 -17.25 16.72 -17.71
CA ASP A 16 -16.57 16.31 -18.96
C ASP A 16 -15.09 16.00 -18.72
N GLN A 17 -14.40 16.78 -17.90
CA GLN A 17 -13.02 16.50 -17.51
C GLN A 17 -12.89 15.13 -16.83
N ILE A 18 -13.76 14.81 -15.87
CA ILE A 18 -13.78 13.50 -15.19
C ILE A 18 -13.99 12.38 -16.21
N ILE A 19 -15.00 12.49 -17.09
CA ILE A 19 -15.31 11.45 -18.08
C ILE A 19 -14.15 11.24 -19.05
N ARG A 20 -13.57 12.32 -19.59
CA ARG A 20 -12.42 12.25 -20.49
C ARG A 20 -11.23 11.58 -19.81
N SER A 21 -10.95 11.94 -18.56
CA SER A 21 -9.84 11.37 -17.81
C SER A 21 -10.02 9.89 -17.50
N LEU A 22 -11.24 9.44 -17.19
CA LEU A 22 -11.53 8.01 -16.98
C LEU A 22 -11.37 7.21 -18.27
N ARG A 23 -11.85 7.74 -19.40
CA ARG A 23 -11.67 7.11 -20.71
C ARG A 23 -10.20 7.03 -21.11
N ALA A 24 -9.43 8.09 -20.87
CA ALA A 24 -8.00 8.14 -21.14
C ALA A 24 -7.20 7.10 -20.32
N GLN A 25 -7.60 6.85 -19.07
CA GLN A 25 -7.03 5.77 -18.25
C GLN A 25 -7.39 4.36 -18.76
N GLY A 26 -8.38 4.23 -19.65
CA GLY A 26 -8.84 2.95 -20.20
C GLY A 26 -10.15 2.42 -19.59
N PHE A 27 -10.81 3.18 -18.71
CA PHE A 27 -12.15 2.81 -18.25
C PHE A 27 -13.21 3.03 -19.33
N ARG A 28 -14.22 2.15 -19.33
CA ARG A 28 -15.39 2.29 -20.19
C ARG A 28 -16.48 2.99 -19.41
N VAL A 29 -16.87 4.17 -19.85
CA VAL A 29 -17.99 4.95 -19.28
C VAL A 29 -19.21 4.76 -20.19
N ARG A 30 -20.22 4.01 -19.72
CA ARG A 30 -21.47 3.71 -20.46
C ARG A 30 -22.66 3.65 -19.50
N ASN A 31 -23.83 4.10 -19.96
CA ASN A 31 -25.11 4.00 -19.23
C ASN A 31 -25.03 4.44 -17.76
N GLY A 32 -24.31 5.54 -17.48
CA GLY A 32 -24.18 6.04 -16.11
C GLY A 32 -23.32 5.17 -15.18
N ALA A 33 -22.51 4.25 -15.69
CA ALA A 33 -21.59 3.42 -14.93
C ALA A 33 -20.16 3.49 -15.49
N ILE A 34 -19.18 3.18 -14.62
CA ILE A 34 -17.79 2.94 -15.01
C ILE A 34 -17.54 1.44 -14.98
N LEU A 35 -16.98 0.91 -16.05
CA LEU A 35 -16.55 -0.48 -16.15
C LEU A 35 -15.05 -0.55 -16.43
N PRO A 36 -14.34 -1.54 -15.88
CA PRO A 36 -12.96 -1.78 -16.27
C PRO A 36 -12.86 -2.13 -17.77
N PRO A 37 -11.63 -2.14 -18.34
CA PRO A 37 -11.35 -2.73 -19.65
C PRO A 37 -11.99 -4.13 -19.79
N LYS A 38 -12.38 -4.51 -21.02
CA LYS A 38 -13.01 -5.83 -21.29
C LYS A 38 -12.14 -6.99 -20.81
N GLU A 39 -10.84 -6.90 -21.08
CA GLU A 39 -9.83 -7.87 -20.64
C GLU A 39 -8.94 -7.20 -19.59
N LEU A 40 -8.89 -7.79 -18.41
CA LEU A 40 -8.18 -7.25 -17.26
C LEU A 40 -6.90 -8.07 -17.00
N SER A 41 -5.85 -7.83 -17.79
CA SER A 41 -4.52 -8.36 -17.52
C SER A 41 -3.81 -7.56 -16.41
N LYS A 42 -2.67 -8.08 -15.90
CA LYS A 42 -1.86 -7.36 -14.91
C LYS A 42 -1.32 -6.05 -15.49
N GLU A 43 -0.94 -6.08 -16.76
CA GLU A 43 -0.43 -4.96 -17.54
C GLU A 43 -1.51 -3.89 -17.67
N ARG A 44 -2.74 -4.25 -18.06
CA ARG A 44 -3.87 -3.30 -18.10
C ARG A 44 -4.18 -2.69 -16.73
N ILE A 45 -4.00 -3.42 -15.62
CA ILE A 45 -4.14 -2.83 -14.28
C ILE A 45 -3.04 -1.80 -13.99
N ARG A 46 -1.81 -2.03 -14.43
CA ARG A 46 -0.71 -1.04 -14.28
C ARG A 46 -1.01 0.23 -15.08
N GLU A 47 -1.47 0.08 -16.32
CA GLU A 47 -1.85 1.21 -17.18
C GLU A 47 -2.93 2.09 -16.53
N LEU A 48 -3.95 1.47 -15.89
CA LEU A 48 -4.98 2.20 -15.14
C LEU A 48 -4.44 3.05 -13.98
N HIS A 49 -3.20 2.80 -13.53
CA HIS A 49 -2.54 3.52 -12.46
C HIS A 49 -1.46 4.50 -12.94
N GLU A 50 -1.06 4.50 -14.22
CA GLU A 50 0.05 5.30 -14.75
C GLU A 50 -0.11 6.80 -14.48
N THR A 51 -1.29 7.37 -14.77
CA THR A 51 -1.55 8.78 -14.52
C THR A 51 -1.42 9.14 -13.03
N ALA A 52 -1.85 8.24 -12.15
CA ALA A 52 -1.77 8.43 -10.70
C ALA A 52 -0.32 8.30 -10.19
N VAL A 53 0.48 7.42 -10.80
CA VAL A 53 1.92 7.28 -10.53
C VAL A 53 2.67 8.53 -11.00
N ALA A 54 2.46 8.99 -12.22
CA ALA A 54 3.09 10.18 -12.77
C ALA A 54 2.79 11.42 -11.91
N HIS A 55 1.52 11.63 -11.54
CA HIS A 55 1.15 12.74 -10.65
C HIS A 55 1.82 12.64 -9.28
N ARG A 56 1.99 11.43 -8.74
CA ARG A 56 2.70 11.22 -7.48
C ARG A 56 4.18 11.57 -7.58
N ILE A 57 4.84 11.14 -8.66
CA ILE A 57 6.24 11.47 -8.94
C ILE A 57 6.41 12.99 -9.00
N GLU A 58 5.56 13.68 -9.75
CA GLU A 58 5.63 15.15 -9.87
C GLU A 58 5.50 15.83 -8.50
N ARG A 59 4.54 15.41 -7.68
CA ARG A 59 4.37 15.95 -6.32
C ARG A 59 5.54 15.63 -5.39
N ALA A 60 6.25 14.53 -5.62
CA ALA A 60 7.38 14.14 -4.79
C ALA A 60 8.65 14.91 -5.14
N ARG A 61 8.70 15.52 -6.33
CA ARG A 61 9.85 16.26 -6.85
C ARG A 61 10.32 17.36 -5.90
N GLU A 62 9.40 18.17 -5.38
CA GLU A 62 9.70 19.28 -4.48
C GLU A 62 10.57 18.87 -3.27
N GLY A 63 10.34 17.67 -2.72
CA GLY A 63 11.02 17.20 -1.52
C GLY A 63 12.11 16.15 -1.72
N LEU A 64 12.24 15.55 -2.91
CA LEU A 64 13.17 14.44 -3.16
C LEU A 64 14.13 14.68 -4.32
N PHE A 65 13.85 15.64 -5.21
CA PHE A 65 14.66 15.88 -6.41
C PHE A 65 16.14 16.13 -6.07
N ARG A 66 16.40 17.03 -5.12
CA ARG A 66 17.77 17.39 -4.71
C ARG A 66 18.51 16.29 -3.97
N LEU A 67 17.79 15.26 -3.52
CA LEU A 67 18.32 14.16 -2.71
C LEU A 67 18.44 12.86 -3.54
N GLU A 68 17.98 12.86 -4.80
CA GLU A 68 17.91 11.64 -5.60
C GLU A 68 19.26 10.94 -5.73
N GLU A 69 20.34 11.69 -5.97
CA GLU A 69 21.68 11.11 -6.10
C GLU A 69 22.13 10.39 -4.83
N ASP A 70 21.88 10.96 -3.64
CA ASP A 70 22.20 10.34 -2.36
C ASP A 70 21.31 9.13 -2.10
N LEU A 71 20.02 9.23 -2.38
CA LEU A 71 19.05 8.14 -2.20
C LEU A 71 19.38 6.93 -3.12
N LEU A 72 19.85 7.18 -4.34
CA LEU A 72 20.31 6.15 -5.27
C LEU A 72 21.52 5.37 -4.76
N ARG A 73 22.35 5.94 -3.88
CA ARG A 73 23.49 5.21 -3.28
C ARG A 73 23.03 4.03 -2.43
N HIS A 74 21.80 4.04 -1.93
CA HIS A 74 21.20 2.93 -1.19
C HIS A 74 20.61 1.84 -2.09
N ILE A 75 20.53 2.05 -3.41
CA ILE A 75 20.04 1.06 -4.37
C ILE A 75 21.24 0.29 -4.91
N ALA A 76 21.19 -1.04 -4.82
CA ALA A 76 22.28 -1.87 -5.32
C ALA A 76 22.33 -1.85 -6.85
N SER A 77 23.53 -1.85 -7.40
CA SER A 77 23.83 -2.37 -8.72
C SER A 77 24.08 -3.87 -8.64
N GLY A 78 23.86 -4.58 -9.74
CA GLY A 78 23.92 -6.04 -9.77
C GLY A 78 25.24 -6.64 -9.29
N HIS A 79 26.36 -5.96 -9.57
CA HIS A 79 27.70 -6.39 -9.17
C HIS A 79 27.97 -6.27 -7.66
N GLU A 80 27.19 -5.48 -6.92
CA GLU A 80 27.32 -5.33 -5.46
C GLU A 80 26.58 -6.45 -4.70
N VAL A 81 25.77 -7.25 -5.39
CA VAL A 81 24.97 -8.30 -4.76
C VAL A 81 25.66 -9.65 -4.89
N VAL A 82 26.04 -10.21 -3.75
CA VAL A 82 26.58 -11.57 -3.64
C VAL A 82 25.53 -12.45 -2.93
N PRO A 83 24.72 -13.24 -3.67
CA PRO A 83 23.56 -13.94 -3.11
C PRO A 83 23.85 -14.81 -1.88
N SER A 84 25.02 -15.45 -1.83
CA SER A 84 25.44 -16.29 -0.69
C SER A 84 25.82 -15.50 0.56
N ARG A 85 26.07 -14.19 0.43
CA ARG A 85 26.49 -13.31 1.54
C ARG A 85 25.38 -12.35 1.99
N ILE A 86 24.24 -12.30 1.30
CA ILE A 86 23.10 -11.47 1.68
C ILE A 86 22.76 -11.71 3.16
N SER A 87 22.58 -10.63 3.92
CA SER A 87 22.24 -10.65 5.33
C SER A 87 21.16 -9.60 5.62
N PRO A 88 19.87 -9.95 5.53
CA PRO A 88 18.79 -8.99 5.68
C PRO A 88 18.59 -8.57 7.14
N ARG A 89 18.35 -7.28 7.34
CA ARG A 89 17.95 -6.69 8.63
C ARG A 89 16.80 -5.70 8.47
N LEU A 90 15.88 -5.71 9.42
CA LEU A 90 14.82 -4.72 9.51
C LEU A 90 15.30 -3.42 10.18
N VAL A 91 15.17 -2.31 9.45
CA VAL A 91 15.43 -0.96 9.95
C VAL A 91 14.10 -0.23 10.08
N GLU A 92 13.71 0.16 11.29
CA GLU A 92 12.47 0.89 11.50
C GLU A 92 12.58 2.33 10.96
N VAL A 93 11.60 2.72 10.14
CA VAL A 93 11.54 4.05 9.55
C VAL A 93 10.89 5.03 10.51
N LEU A 94 11.71 5.94 11.05
CA LEU A 94 11.27 6.99 11.98
C LEU A 94 10.85 8.27 11.22
N PRO A 95 9.94 9.08 11.76
CA PRO A 95 9.59 10.38 11.16
C PRO A 95 10.81 11.31 11.05
N GLY A 96 10.98 11.98 9.92
CA GLY A 96 12.05 12.94 9.67
C GLY A 96 13.43 12.31 9.41
N SER A 97 13.52 10.98 9.31
CA SER A 97 14.78 10.26 9.08
C SER A 97 15.14 10.13 7.59
N GLU A 98 16.40 9.82 7.30
CA GLU A 98 16.86 9.46 5.96
C GLU A 98 16.13 8.20 5.45
N GLU A 99 15.85 7.23 6.33
CA GLU A 99 15.09 6.04 5.98
C GLU A 99 13.66 6.38 5.54
N GLU A 100 13.07 7.45 6.04
CA GLU A 100 11.76 7.93 5.58
C GLU A 100 11.85 8.49 4.16
N LEU A 101 12.90 9.23 3.83
CA LEU A 101 13.14 9.76 2.49
C LEU A 101 13.39 8.61 1.51
N LEU A 102 14.20 7.63 1.88
CA LEU A 102 14.45 6.42 1.09
C LEU A 102 13.19 5.57 0.90
N PHE A 103 12.39 5.36 1.96
CA PHE A 103 11.11 4.65 1.85
C PHE A 103 10.18 5.34 0.84
N ARG A 104 10.10 6.68 0.91
CA ARG A 104 9.26 7.49 0.01
C ARG A 104 9.75 7.41 -1.43
N TYR A 105 11.06 7.59 -1.64
CA TYR A 105 11.70 7.55 -2.95
C TYR A 105 11.54 6.19 -3.61
N ALA A 106 11.94 5.11 -2.94
CA ALA A 106 11.78 3.76 -3.46
C ALA A 106 10.31 3.52 -3.83
N SER A 107 9.35 3.83 -2.96
CA SER A 107 7.92 3.66 -3.24
C SER A 107 7.39 4.37 -4.50
N LEU A 108 8.12 5.33 -5.11
CA LEU A 108 7.75 5.95 -6.38
C LEU A 108 7.89 5.00 -7.58
N HIS A 109 8.74 3.98 -7.50
CA HIS A 109 8.93 2.99 -8.57
C HIS A 109 7.83 1.92 -8.64
N TRP A 110 6.86 1.95 -7.73
CA TRP A 110 5.81 0.93 -7.66
C TRP A 110 4.70 1.27 -8.66
N SER A 111 4.21 0.27 -9.39
CA SER A 111 3.13 0.46 -10.37
C SER A 111 1.77 0.84 -9.74
N ILE A 112 1.65 0.77 -8.41
CA ILE A 112 0.45 1.22 -7.68
C ILE A 112 0.89 2.26 -6.65
N PRO A 113 0.35 3.50 -6.72
CA PRO A 113 0.71 4.57 -5.80
C PRO A 113 0.47 4.21 -4.32
N VAL A 114 1.50 4.43 -3.49
CA VAL A 114 1.46 4.13 -2.05
C VAL A 114 0.85 5.29 -1.25
N SER A 115 -0.37 5.19 -0.75
CA SER A 115 -0.95 6.28 0.06
C SER A 115 -0.10 6.64 1.30
N SER A 116 0.05 7.95 1.57
CA SER A 116 0.63 8.46 2.82
C SER A 116 -0.21 8.04 4.04
N GLY A 117 -1.52 7.83 3.85
CA GLY A 117 -2.45 7.33 4.87
C GLY A 117 -2.56 8.23 6.10
N TYR A 118 -3.45 7.86 7.01
CA TYR A 118 -3.57 8.49 8.33
C TYR A 118 -3.75 7.40 9.39
N GLY A 119 -3.43 7.73 10.64
CA GLY A 119 -3.53 6.81 11.77
C GLY A 119 -2.23 6.06 12.04
N ARG A 120 -2.33 4.80 12.48
CA ARG A 120 -1.18 3.96 12.83
C ARG A 120 -0.34 3.69 11.59
N ARG A 121 0.97 3.90 11.70
CA ARG A 121 1.96 3.67 10.65
C ARG A 121 3.21 3.06 11.26
N LEU A 122 3.54 1.86 10.81
CA LEU A 122 4.78 1.18 11.15
C LEU A 122 5.45 0.78 9.84
N ARG A 123 6.69 1.21 9.64
CA ARG A 123 7.40 1.09 8.37
C ARG A 123 8.80 0.55 8.65
N PHE A 124 9.28 -0.29 7.76
CA PHE A 124 10.63 -0.82 7.80
C PHE A 124 11.26 -0.76 6.41
N LEU A 125 12.55 -0.46 6.38
CA LEU A 125 13.43 -0.87 5.30
C LEU A 125 13.93 -2.28 5.62
N VAL A 126 14.05 -3.11 4.59
CA VAL A 126 14.83 -4.34 4.65
C VAL A 126 16.16 -4.01 3.99
N VAL A 127 17.26 -4.02 4.76
CA VAL A 127 18.60 -3.66 4.28
C VAL A 127 19.47 -4.91 4.29
N ASP A 128 20.31 -5.06 3.26
CA ASP A 128 21.36 -6.07 3.25
C ASP A 128 22.57 -5.53 4.00
N ASP A 129 22.89 -6.10 5.16
CA ASP A 129 24.06 -5.69 5.96
C ASP A 129 25.39 -6.03 5.26
N HIS A 130 25.40 -6.90 4.24
CA HIS A 130 26.61 -7.24 3.49
C HIS A 130 27.12 -6.07 2.63
N ASN A 131 26.21 -5.31 2.01
CA ASN A 131 26.57 -4.21 1.10
C ASN A 131 25.91 -2.86 1.46
N GLY A 132 25.10 -2.83 2.53
CA GLY A 132 24.39 -1.65 3.01
C GLY A 132 23.26 -1.19 2.09
N LYS A 133 22.80 -2.03 1.14
CA LYS A 133 21.79 -1.65 0.13
C LYS A 133 20.39 -2.11 0.52
N LEU A 134 19.41 -1.37 0.01
CA LEU A 134 17.99 -1.65 0.22
C LEU A 134 17.59 -2.95 -0.50
N ILE A 135 17.06 -3.92 0.24
CA ILE A 135 16.41 -5.12 -0.29
C ILE A 135 14.95 -4.83 -0.60
N GLY A 136 14.25 -4.11 0.27
CA GLY A 136 12.81 -3.91 0.12
C GLY A 136 12.16 -3.08 1.22
N LEU A 137 10.84 -2.94 1.12
CA LEU A 137 10.03 -2.09 1.99
C LEU A 137 8.89 -2.89 2.63
N ILE A 138 8.66 -2.65 3.92
CA ILE A 138 7.47 -3.10 4.64
C ILE A 138 6.74 -1.87 5.17
N GLY A 139 5.47 -1.72 4.82
CA GLY A 139 4.61 -0.66 5.33
C GLY A 139 3.33 -1.25 5.90
N LEU A 140 3.12 -1.10 7.21
CA LEU A 140 1.91 -1.48 7.93
C LEU A 140 1.12 -0.23 8.35
N GLY A 141 -0.18 -0.24 8.10
CA GLY A 141 -1.09 0.86 8.37
C GLY A 141 -2.35 0.42 9.10
N ASP A 142 -3.18 1.39 9.49
CA ASP A 142 -4.53 1.09 9.93
C ASP A 142 -5.29 0.30 8.85
N PRO A 143 -6.00 -0.77 9.25
CA PRO A 143 -6.63 -1.65 8.29
C PRO A 143 -7.88 -1.01 7.67
N VAL A 144 -8.19 -1.41 6.43
CA VAL A 144 -9.44 -1.05 5.75
C VAL A 144 -10.61 -1.44 6.65
N PHE A 145 -11.41 -0.43 7.03
CA PHE A 145 -12.45 -0.63 8.04
C PHE A 145 -13.44 -1.73 7.63
N SER A 146 -13.91 -1.74 6.38
CA SER A 146 -14.81 -2.77 5.86
C SER A 146 -14.13 -3.61 4.79
N LEU A 147 -13.69 -4.82 5.15
CA LEU A 147 -13.06 -5.78 4.24
C LEU A 147 -13.72 -7.14 4.42
N ALA A 148 -14.76 -7.39 3.61
CA ALA A 148 -15.64 -8.54 3.79
C ALA A 148 -14.90 -9.89 3.85
N PRO A 149 -13.91 -10.19 2.98
CA PRO A 149 -13.17 -11.46 3.06
C PRO A 149 -12.47 -11.70 4.40
N ARG A 150 -11.85 -10.66 4.97
CA ARG A 150 -11.25 -10.73 6.31
C ARG A 150 -12.33 -10.94 7.37
N ASP A 151 -13.37 -10.11 7.34
CA ASP A 151 -14.42 -10.16 8.36
C ASP A 151 -15.11 -11.53 8.38
N GLN A 152 -15.35 -12.13 7.20
CA GLN A 152 -15.89 -13.50 7.05
C GLN A 152 -14.93 -14.57 7.57
N TRP A 153 -13.63 -14.49 7.24
CA TRP A 153 -12.64 -15.44 7.74
C TRP A 153 -12.52 -15.42 9.26
N ILE A 154 -12.59 -14.23 9.88
CA ILE A 154 -12.58 -14.12 11.34
C ILE A 154 -13.91 -14.63 11.91
N GLY A 155 -15.05 -14.25 11.32
CA GLY A 155 -16.40 -14.44 11.87
C GLY A 155 -16.98 -13.17 12.49
N TRP A 156 -16.55 -11.99 12.04
CA TRP A 156 -16.97 -10.72 12.61
C TRP A 156 -18.30 -10.19 12.08
N THR A 157 -19.13 -9.72 13.00
CA THR A 157 -20.19 -8.75 12.70
C THR A 157 -19.62 -7.33 12.59
N PRO A 158 -20.38 -6.35 12.05
CA PRO A 158 -19.97 -4.93 12.08
C PRO A 158 -19.64 -4.40 13.50
N SER A 159 -20.30 -4.93 14.53
CA SER A 159 -20.07 -4.55 15.93
C SER A 159 -18.73 -5.08 16.45
N ASP A 160 -18.40 -6.34 16.15
CA ASP A 160 -17.15 -6.99 16.57
C ASP A 160 -15.96 -6.31 15.93
N ARG A 161 -16.05 -6.09 14.61
CA ARG A 161 -15.05 -5.33 13.85
C ARG A 161 -14.78 -3.98 14.46
N LYS A 162 -15.84 -3.22 14.80
CA LYS A 162 -15.70 -1.91 15.45
C LYS A 162 -14.89 -2.02 16.75
N LYS A 163 -14.98 -3.11 17.52
CA LYS A 163 -14.28 -3.31 18.80
C LYS A 163 -12.86 -3.86 18.64
N ARG A 164 -12.64 -4.80 17.71
CA ARG A 164 -11.45 -5.67 17.66
C ARG A 164 -10.47 -5.35 16.54
N LEU A 165 -10.86 -4.53 15.56
CA LEU A 165 -10.00 -4.10 14.43
C LEU A 165 -8.69 -3.42 14.88
N ARG A 166 -8.64 -2.88 16.10
CA ARG A 166 -7.42 -2.31 16.69
C ARG A 166 -6.27 -3.32 16.77
N ASN A 167 -6.54 -4.61 16.91
CA ASN A 167 -5.50 -5.64 17.00
C ASN A 167 -5.06 -6.16 15.60
N VAL A 168 -5.42 -5.44 14.53
CA VAL A 168 -5.11 -5.76 13.13
C VAL A 168 -4.41 -4.58 12.46
N MET A 169 -3.50 -4.86 11.52
CA MET A 169 -2.92 -3.88 10.60
C MET A 169 -2.99 -4.36 9.15
N ASP A 170 -3.10 -3.43 8.21
CA ASP A 170 -2.93 -3.73 6.79
C ASP A 170 -1.50 -3.47 6.35
N ALA A 171 -0.87 -4.46 5.73
CA ALA A 171 0.31 -4.26 4.93
C ALA A 171 -0.06 -3.56 3.62
N PHE A 172 0.30 -2.30 3.49
CA PHE A 172 0.06 -1.46 2.32
C PHE A 172 1.29 -1.35 1.40
N VAL A 173 2.47 -1.75 1.89
CA VAL A 173 3.69 -1.97 1.09
C VAL A 173 4.34 -3.27 1.55
N LEU A 174 4.58 -4.18 0.60
CA LEU A 174 5.38 -5.39 0.75
C LEU A 174 6.04 -5.66 -0.60
N GLY A 175 7.27 -5.21 -0.78
CA GLY A 175 7.96 -5.37 -2.05
C GLY A 175 9.47 -5.27 -1.90
N ALA A 176 10.17 -6.05 -2.71
CA ALA A 176 11.61 -5.92 -2.88
C ALA A 176 11.93 -5.01 -4.06
N VAL A 177 13.08 -4.35 -3.98
CA VAL A 177 13.62 -3.49 -5.03
C VAL A 177 14.58 -4.28 -5.93
N PRO A 178 14.70 -3.95 -7.22
CA PRO A 178 15.79 -4.47 -8.03
C PRO A 178 17.16 -4.10 -7.41
N PRO A 179 18.17 -4.97 -7.53
CA PRO A 179 18.15 -6.25 -8.22
C PRO A 179 17.62 -7.41 -7.36
N TYR A 180 17.40 -7.20 -6.06
CA TYR A 180 16.88 -8.21 -5.12
C TYR A 180 15.51 -8.77 -5.51
N SER A 181 14.67 -7.99 -6.18
CA SER A 181 13.38 -8.44 -6.70
C SER A 181 13.52 -9.57 -7.73
N TYR A 182 14.60 -9.60 -8.52
CA TYR A 182 14.90 -10.69 -9.46
C TYR A 182 15.31 -11.99 -8.76
N LEU A 183 15.86 -11.86 -7.55
CA LEU A 183 16.23 -12.93 -6.62
C LEU A 183 15.07 -13.37 -5.71
N LEU A 184 13.83 -13.00 -6.05
CA LEU A 184 12.61 -13.35 -5.30
C LEU A 184 12.54 -12.77 -3.88
N CYS A 185 13.36 -11.77 -3.53
CA CYS A 185 13.34 -11.16 -2.20
C CYS A 185 12.00 -10.51 -1.84
N GLY A 186 11.06 -10.33 -2.77
CA GLY A 186 9.68 -9.96 -2.43
C GLY A 186 9.01 -10.97 -1.49
N LYS A 187 9.37 -12.27 -1.60
CA LYS A 187 8.92 -13.31 -0.66
C LYS A 187 9.58 -13.14 0.70
N LEU A 188 10.88 -12.85 0.74
CA LEU A 188 11.61 -12.55 1.98
C LEU A 188 10.98 -11.37 2.72
N VAL A 189 10.73 -10.25 2.03
CA VAL A 189 10.08 -9.05 2.59
C VAL A 189 8.70 -9.40 3.18
N ALA A 190 7.91 -10.23 2.49
CA ALA A 190 6.63 -10.71 3.00
C ALA A 190 6.79 -11.62 4.24
N MET A 191 7.77 -12.53 4.25
CA MET A 191 8.06 -13.37 5.41
C MET A 191 8.47 -12.54 6.62
N LEU A 192 9.37 -11.57 6.45
CA LEU A 192 9.86 -10.69 7.51
C LEU A 192 8.74 -9.84 8.13
N ALA A 193 7.67 -9.55 7.40
CA ALA A 193 6.49 -8.88 7.95
C ALA A 193 5.80 -9.68 9.07
N ALA A 194 6.00 -11.00 9.10
CA ALA A 194 5.47 -11.90 10.13
C ALA A 194 6.46 -12.19 11.27
N SER A 195 7.61 -11.50 11.32
CA SER A 195 8.65 -11.71 12.34
C SER A 195 8.29 -11.18 13.72
N ASP A 196 9.02 -11.64 14.73
CA ASP A 196 8.95 -11.10 16.09
C ASP A 196 9.31 -9.62 16.14
N THR A 197 10.29 -9.16 15.35
CA THR A 197 10.71 -7.75 15.29
C THR A 197 9.54 -6.82 14.98
N VAL A 198 8.72 -7.16 13.98
CA VAL A 198 7.53 -6.37 13.61
C VAL A 198 6.51 -6.34 14.74
N ARG A 199 6.26 -7.50 15.38
CA ARG A 199 5.32 -7.61 16.50
C ARG A 199 5.79 -6.81 17.72
N LEU A 200 7.08 -6.87 18.04
CA LEU A 200 7.69 -6.14 19.15
C LEU A 200 7.71 -4.63 18.89
N ALA A 201 8.03 -4.20 17.67
CA ALA A 201 7.96 -2.81 17.26
C ALA A 201 6.54 -2.23 17.35
N PHE A 202 5.53 -3.00 16.90
CA PHE A 202 4.12 -2.63 17.10
C PHE A 202 3.79 -2.47 18.58
N LYS A 203 4.17 -3.44 19.43
CA LYS A 203 3.92 -3.38 20.87
C LYS A 203 4.58 -2.15 21.47
N ARG A 204 5.87 -1.90 21.19
CA ARG A 204 6.61 -0.74 21.68
C ARG A 204 5.94 0.58 21.28
N LYS A 205 5.49 0.68 20.03
CA LYS A 205 4.91 1.92 19.49
C LYS A 205 3.48 2.21 19.96
N TYR A 206 2.68 1.17 20.22
CA TYR A 206 1.25 1.33 20.46
C TYR A 206 0.74 0.82 21.81
N ALA A 207 1.50 0.05 22.59
CA ALA A 207 1.09 -0.32 23.94
C ALA A 207 0.94 0.93 24.83
N GLY A 208 -0.10 1.00 25.64
CA GLY A 208 -0.34 2.13 26.54
C GLY A 208 -0.89 3.39 25.86
N VAL A 209 -0.82 3.49 24.53
CA VAL A 209 -1.31 4.66 23.79
C VAL A 209 -2.83 4.75 23.87
N ARG A 210 -3.33 5.92 24.29
CA ARG A 210 -4.76 6.22 24.40
C ARG A 210 -5.32 6.72 23.08
N SER A 211 -6.32 6.04 22.53
CA SER A 211 -7.00 6.48 21.31
C SER A 211 -7.69 7.84 21.48
N LEU A 212 -7.50 8.76 20.53
CA LEU A 212 -8.04 10.12 20.58
C LEU A 212 -9.57 10.15 20.71
N ILE A 213 -10.27 9.28 19.95
CA ILE A 213 -11.74 9.30 19.87
C ILE A 213 -12.36 8.54 21.03
N ARG A 214 -11.99 7.28 21.22
CA ARG A 214 -12.64 6.40 22.20
C ARG A 214 -12.03 6.48 23.59
N ARG A 215 -10.89 7.18 23.74
CA ARG A 215 -10.15 7.28 25.00
C ARG A 215 -9.77 5.92 25.60
N LYS A 216 -9.76 4.86 24.77
CA LYS A 216 -9.34 3.50 25.15
C LYS A 216 -7.85 3.33 24.93
N VAL A 217 -7.19 2.72 25.90
CA VAL A 217 -5.79 2.32 25.83
C VAL A 217 -5.64 1.09 24.93
N HIS A 218 -4.63 1.13 24.07
CA HIS A 218 -4.26 -0.01 23.23
C HIS A 218 -3.31 -0.94 24.00
N ASP A 219 -3.54 -2.25 23.93
CA ASP A 219 -2.82 -3.26 24.72
C ASP A 219 -1.53 -3.77 24.03
N GLY A 220 -1.13 -3.11 22.95
CA GLY A 220 0.06 -3.44 22.16
C GLY A 220 0.03 -4.79 21.42
N ARG A 221 -1.11 -5.50 21.37
CA ARG A 221 -1.18 -6.82 20.73
C ARG A 221 -1.55 -6.71 19.25
N LEU A 222 -0.64 -7.12 18.36
CA LEU A 222 -0.92 -7.29 16.93
C LEU A 222 -1.21 -8.76 16.66
N ALA A 223 -2.49 -9.11 16.47
CA ALA A 223 -2.89 -10.51 16.27
C ALA A 223 -2.85 -10.93 14.80
N LEU A 224 -3.08 -9.98 13.89
CA LEU A 224 -3.26 -10.26 12.47
C LEU A 224 -2.71 -9.12 11.61
N ILE A 225 -1.99 -9.48 10.55
CA ILE A 225 -1.72 -8.59 9.43
C ILE A 225 -2.61 -9.02 8.26
N THR A 226 -3.18 -8.07 7.54
CA THR A 226 -3.89 -8.30 6.29
C THR A 226 -3.19 -7.62 5.13
N THR A 227 -3.28 -8.17 3.92
CA THR A 227 -2.82 -7.47 2.72
C THR A 227 -3.78 -7.73 1.57
N THR A 228 -3.81 -6.80 0.62
CA THR A 228 -4.45 -7.04 -0.67
C THR A 228 -3.39 -7.11 -1.74
N SER A 229 -3.61 -7.95 -2.74
CA SER A 229 -2.72 -8.02 -3.88
C SER A 229 -2.83 -6.77 -4.76
N ALA A 230 -1.72 -6.40 -5.40
CA ALA A 230 -1.67 -5.21 -6.27
C ALA A 230 -2.47 -5.41 -7.57
N LEU A 231 -2.16 -6.49 -8.31
CA LEU A 231 -2.58 -6.72 -9.69
C LEU A 231 -3.42 -8.00 -9.83
N GLY A 232 -4.44 -8.19 -8.99
CA GLY A 232 -5.17 -9.47 -8.93
C GLY A 232 -4.33 -10.57 -8.29
N ARG A 233 -4.35 -11.81 -8.76
CA ARG A 233 -3.68 -12.94 -8.06
C ARG A 233 -2.16 -12.71 -7.85
N SER A 234 -1.69 -12.84 -6.62
CA SER A 234 -0.28 -12.53 -6.24
C SER A 234 0.63 -13.76 -6.24
N SER A 235 1.69 -13.79 -7.05
CA SER A 235 2.69 -14.88 -6.99
C SER A 235 3.63 -14.80 -5.78
N VAL A 236 3.68 -13.65 -5.11
CA VAL A 236 4.53 -13.43 -3.92
C VAL A 236 3.93 -14.12 -2.70
N TYR A 237 2.63 -13.95 -2.47
CA TYR A 237 1.95 -14.43 -1.27
C TYR A 237 1.37 -15.83 -1.44
N ASN A 238 1.01 -16.21 -2.68
CA ASN A 238 0.44 -17.51 -2.95
C ASN A 238 1.43 -18.62 -2.60
N ARG A 239 0.97 -19.53 -1.73
CA ARG A 239 1.75 -20.66 -1.22
C ARG A 239 3.05 -20.26 -0.50
N LEU A 240 3.11 -19.03 0.04
CA LEU A 240 4.25 -18.61 0.85
C LEU A 240 4.23 -19.35 2.20
N ARG A 241 5.10 -20.35 2.30
CA ARG A 241 5.24 -21.22 3.48
C ARG A 241 6.50 -20.90 4.26
N PHE A 242 6.41 -21.04 5.57
CA PHE A 242 7.56 -21.21 6.45
C PHE A 242 7.38 -22.56 7.15
N ARG A 243 8.28 -23.50 6.87
CA ARG A 243 8.16 -24.91 7.27
C ARG A 243 6.82 -25.50 6.79
N ASP A 244 6.03 -26.07 7.68
CA ASP A 244 4.73 -26.71 7.44
C ASP A 244 3.56 -25.70 7.31
N ARG A 245 3.79 -24.43 7.64
CA ARG A 245 2.72 -23.42 7.77
C ARG A 245 2.67 -22.45 6.59
N PHE A 246 1.45 -22.17 6.12
CA PHE A 246 1.20 -21.00 5.26
C PHE A 246 1.23 -19.71 6.09
N LEU A 247 2.18 -18.83 5.78
CA LEU A 247 2.23 -17.51 6.40
C LEU A 247 1.10 -16.61 5.88
N TYR A 248 0.82 -16.68 4.58
CA TYR A 248 -0.24 -15.91 3.92
C TYR A 248 -1.35 -16.85 3.47
N GLN A 249 -2.54 -16.64 4.02
CA GLN A 249 -3.73 -17.43 3.68
C GLN A 249 -4.66 -16.59 2.82
N SER A 250 -4.99 -17.05 1.61
CA SER A 250 -5.97 -16.37 0.75
C SER A 250 -7.37 -16.59 1.31
N VAL A 251 -8.13 -15.51 1.48
CA VAL A 251 -9.48 -15.54 2.10
C VAL A 251 -10.57 -14.99 1.17
N GLY A 252 -10.25 -14.79 -0.11
CA GLY A 252 -11.20 -14.32 -1.13
C GLY A 252 -10.75 -13.03 -1.80
N PHE A 253 -11.71 -12.32 -2.40
CA PHE A 253 -11.45 -11.15 -3.24
C PHE A 253 -12.28 -9.94 -2.82
N THR A 254 -11.72 -8.74 -3.00
CA THR A 254 -12.48 -7.49 -2.90
C THR A 254 -13.46 -7.35 -4.08
N LYS A 255 -14.46 -6.49 -3.94
CA LYS A 255 -15.41 -6.16 -5.01
C LYS A 255 -14.92 -5.06 -5.97
N GLY A 256 -13.72 -4.51 -5.76
CA GLY A 256 -13.19 -3.38 -6.54
C GLY A 256 -13.95 -2.07 -6.32
N PHE A 257 -14.02 -1.64 -5.06
CA PHE A 257 -14.63 -0.38 -4.65
C PHE A 257 -13.59 0.55 -4.03
N GLY A 258 -13.53 1.79 -4.50
CA GLY A 258 -12.58 2.80 -4.03
C GLY A 258 -12.42 3.95 -5.00
N GLU A 259 -11.54 4.87 -4.65
CA GLU A 259 -11.43 6.18 -5.28
C GLU A 259 -10.16 6.42 -6.11
N PHE A 260 -9.35 5.40 -6.35
CA PHE A 260 -8.02 5.61 -6.96
C PHE A 260 -8.08 6.18 -8.39
N HIS A 261 -9.11 5.86 -9.19
CA HIS A 261 -9.25 6.32 -10.58
C HIS A 261 -9.62 7.80 -10.70
N PHE A 262 -9.83 8.47 -9.56
CA PHE A 262 -9.94 9.92 -9.44
C PHE A 262 -8.66 10.57 -8.91
N SER A 263 -7.62 9.79 -8.61
CA SER A 263 -6.32 10.26 -8.09
C SER A 263 -5.31 10.52 -9.22
N ASN A 264 -5.74 11.26 -10.24
CA ASN A 264 -5.09 11.39 -11.56
C ASN A 264 -4.82 12.86 -11.93
N GLY A 265 -4.62 13.72 -10.93
CA GLY A 265 -4.50 15.17 -11.10
C GLY A 265 -5.82 15.93 -10.97
N LEU A 266 -6.99 15.31 -11.21
CA LEU A 266 -8.29 15.98 -11.08
C LEU A 266 -8.78 16.12 -9.63
N TYR A 267 -8.14 15.44 -8.67
CA TYR A 267 -8.58 15.49 -7.28
C TYR A 267 -8.58 16.91 -6.68
N GLY A 268 -7.67 17.78 -7.13
CA GLY A 268 -7.65 19.20 -6.75
C GLY A 268 -8.93 19.92 -7.17
N ALA A 269 -9.24 19.91 -8.47
CA ALA A 269 -10.47 20.49 -9.03
C ALA A 269 -11.75 19.88 -8.42
N ILE A 270 -11.76 18.56 -8.17
CA ILE A 270 -12.86 17.89 -7.47
C ILE A 270 -13.05 18.47 -6.05
N THR A 271 -11.95 18.69 -5.32
CA THR A 271 -11.99 19.20 -3.95
C THR A 271 -12.48 20.65 -3.93
N GLU A 272 -11.91 21.52 -4.78
CA GLU A 272 -12.31 22.93 -4.92
C GLU A 272 -13.80 23.06 -5.25
N PHE A 273 -14.30 22.25 -6.19
CA PHE A 273 -15.71 22.22 -6.54
C PHE A 273 -16.59 21.84 -5.34
N VAL A 274 -16.22 20.78 -4.61
CA VAL A 274 -17.00 20.28 -3.48
C VAL A 274 -16.99 21.28 -2.32
N GLU A 275 -15.86 21.92 -2.04
CA GLU A 275 -15.75 22.96 -1.00
C GLU A 275 -16.64 24.18 -1.30
N LYS A 276 -16.78 24.55 -2.58
CA LYS A 276 -17.61 25.67 -3.01
C LYS A 276 -19.11 25.35 -3.05
N HIS A 277 -19.48 24.07 -3.26
CA HIS A 277 -20.85 23.69 -3.63
C HIS A 277 -21.50 22.62 -2.74
N CYS A 278 -20.79 22.07 -1.75
CA CYS A 278 -21.29 21.01 -0.89
C CYS A 278 -20.92 21.24 0.57
N GLU A 279 -21.75 20.77 1.48
CA GLU A 279 -21.44 20.80 2.91
C GLU A 279 -20.74 19.50 3.35
N PRO A 280 -19.74 19.54 4.25
CA PRO A 280 -19.18 18.35 4.88
C PRO A 280 -20.21 17.56 5.72
N THR A 281 -20.03 16.24 5.81
CA THR A 281 -20.88 15.35 6.62
C THR A 281 -20.28 15.05 8.00
N ALA A 282 -19.00 15.31 8.23
CA ALA A 282 -18.39 15.12 9.54
C ALA A 282 -18.71 16.30 10.48
N LYS A 283 -19.50 16.03 11.53
CA LYS A 283 -19.79 16.95 12.65
C LYS A 283 -19.03 16.60 13.94
N GLN A 284 -17.92 15.85 13.85
CA GLN A 284 -17.10 15.60 15.04
C GLN A 284 -16.05 16.69 15.17
N GLU A 285 -16.20 17.53 16.20
CA GLU A 285 -15.32 18.67 16.52
C GLU A 285 -13.82 18.30 16.50
N ARG A 286 -13.47 17.06 16.92
CA ARG A 286 -12.09 16.55 16.92
C ARG A 286 -11.50 16.22 15.54
N TRP A 287 -12.31 16.17 14.47
CA TRP A 287 -11.86 15.93 13.09
C TRP A 287 -11.76 17.22 12.26
N GLY A 288 -12.09 18.37 12.86
CA GLY A 288 -12.18 19.66 12.17
C GLY A 288 -13.48 19.85 11.41
N ASN A 289 -13.60 20.99 10.72
CA ASN A 289 -14.81 21.44 10.03
C ASN A 289 -14.85 21.04 8.53
N GLY A 290 -14.10 20.01 8.13
CA GLY A 290 -13.90 19.63 6.72
C GLY A 290 -14.50 18.26 6.33
N PHE A 291 -14.34 17.89 5.07
CA PHE A 291 -14.75 16.57 4.56
C PHE A 291 -13.94 15.44 5.24
N ARG A 292 -14.61 14.35 5.63
CA ARG A 292 -14.01 13.28 6.45
C ARG A 292 -12.87 12.53 5.75
N ASN A 293 -12.98 12.36 4.43
CA ASN A 293 -12.02 11.65 3.60
C ASN A 293 -12.29 11.84 2.11
N ARG A 294 -11.35 11.41 1.27
CA ARG A 294 -11.43 11.48 -0.20
C ARG A 294 -12.70 10.86 -0.79
N ARG A 295 -13.16 9.76 -0.20
CA ARG A 295 -14.37 9.06 -0.67
C ARG A 295 -15.64 9.90 -0.45
N GLU A 296 -15.71 10.65 0.63
CA GLU A 296 -16.80 11.60 0.86
C GLU A 296 -16.79 12.71 -0.18
N VAL A 297 -15.63 13.32 -0.41
CA VAL A 297 -15.44 14.38 -1.41
C VAL A 297 -15.93 13.91 -2.77
N ILE A 298 -15.44 12.76 -3.24
CA ILE A 298 -15.82 12.21 -4.55
C ILE A 298 -17.30 11.86 -4.61
N ARG A 299 -17.87 11.24 -3.57
CA ARG A 299 -19.30 10.90 -3.57
C ARG A 299 -20.19 12.14 -3.67
N LYS A 300 -19.82 13.22 -2.97
CA LYS A 300 -20.56 14.49 -3.02
C LYS A 300 -20.39 15.16 -4.38
N CYS A 301 -19.17 15.19 -4.92
CA CYS A 301 -18.88 15.66 -6.27
C CYS A 301 -19.75 14.96 -7.31
N LEU A 302 -19.70 13.62 -7.37
CA LEU A 302 -20.48 12.83 -8.32
C LEU A 302 -21.97 13.18 -8.25
N ARG A 303 -22.53 13.25 -7.04
CA ARG A 303 -23.95 13.58 -6.83
C ARG A 303 -24.29 14.98 -7.33
N ALA A 304 -23.44 15.97 -7.04
CA ALA A 304 -23.61 17.35 -7.49
C ALA A 304 -23.48 17.51 -9.02
N LEU A 305 -22.70 16.63 -9.68
CA LEU A 305 -22.56 16.58 -11.14
C LEU A 305 -23.67 15.76 -11.84
N GLY A 306 -24.64 15.22 -11.08
CA GLY A 306 -25.68 14.33 -11.60
C GLY A 306 -25.16 12.96 -12.05
N LEU A 307 -24.04 12.50 -11.48
CA LEU A 307 -23.43 11.20 -11.73
C LEU A 307 -23.73 10.22 -10.59
N SER A 308 -23.81 8.92 -10.91
CA SER A 308 -24.05 7.88 -9.91
C SER A 308 -22.86 7.74 -8.96
N SER A 309 -23.15 7.55 -7.66
CA SER A 309 -22.12 7.18 -6.68
C SER A 309 -21.49 5.82 -6.94
N ASP A 310 -22.10 5.00 -7.80
CA ASP A 310 -21.57 3.70 -8.19
C ASP A 310 -20.30 3.79 -9.04
N TRP A 311 -19.93 4.99 -9.46
CA TRP A 311 -18.64 5.25 -10.10
C TRP A 311 -17.47 4.90 -9.17
N LEU A 312 -17.68 4.83 -7.86
CA LEU A 312 -16.68 4.29 -6.92
C LEU A 312 -16.43 2.77 -7.11
N TYR A 313 -17.30 2.03 -7.82
CA TYR A 313 -17.08 0.62 -8.17
C TYR A 313 -16.29 0.52 -9.49
N HIS A 314 -14.96 0.48 -9.38
CA HIS A 314 -14.06 0.33 -10.52
C HIS A 314 -13.90 -1.12 -11.00
N GLY A 315 -14.42 -2.10 -10.26
CA GLY A 315 -14.48 -3.52 -10.67
C GLY A 315 -13.16 -4.30 -10.61
N ILE A 316 -12.03 -3.64 -10.30
CA ILE A 316 -10.73 -4.31 -10.11
C ILE A 316 -10.72 -5.07 -8.79
N LYS A 317 -10.85 -6.39 -8.86
CA LYS A 317 -10.84 -7.28 -7.70
C LYS A 317 -9.41 -7.57 -7.26
N ARG A 318 -9.14 -7.45 -5.96
CA ARG A 318 -7.84 -7.76 -5.35
C ARG A 318 -8.00 -8.95 -4.41
N GLU A 319 -7.08 -9.89 -4.49
CA GLU A 319 -7.03 -11.05 -3.60
C GLU A 319 -6.65 -10.57 -2.20
N VAL A 320 -7.37 -11.06 -1.19
CA VAL A 320 -7.17 -10.69 0.22
C VAL A 320 -6.43 -11.83 0.90
N PHE A 321 -5.37 -11.48 1.61
CA PHE A 321 -4.60 -12.41 2.42
C PHE A 321 -4.64 -12.02 3.89
N VAL A 322 -4.74 -13.03 4.75
CA VAL A 322 -4.58 -12.91 6.20
C VAL A 322 -3.25 -13.55 6.61
N VAL A 323 -2.57 -12.93 7.57
CA VAL A 323 -1.29 -13.35 8.13
C VAL A 323 -1.44 -13.39 9.67
N PRO A 324 -1.92 -14.50 10.23
CA PRO A 324 -2.03 -14.68 11.67
C PRO A 324 -0.64 -14.59 12.34
N LEU A 325 -0.49 -13.78 13.39
CA LEU A 325 0.77 -13.73 14.16
C LEU A 325 0.77 -14.63 15.39
N ALA A 326 -0.36 -15.29 15.66
CA ALA A 326 -0.54 -16.28 16.73
C ALA A 326 -1.35 -17.48 16.23
N ARG A 327 -1.16 -18.64 16.86
CA ARG A 327 -1.91 -19.87 16.56
C ARG A 327 -3.41 -19.67 16.73
N ASN A 328 -3.79 -18.99 17.80
CA ASN A 328 -5.17 -18.71 18.18
C ASN A 328 -5.62 -17.28 17.82
N ALA A 329 -5.08 -16.70 16.75
CA ALA A 329 -5.36 -15.31 16.38
C ALA A 329 -6.84 -15.07 16.09
N ARG A 330 -7.53 -16.05 15.48
CA ARG A 330 -8.95 -15.94 15.15
C ARG A 330 -9.81 -15.92 16.41
N GLU A 331 -9.61 -16.88 17.29
CA GLU A 331 -10.30 -17.05 18.58
C GLU A 331 -10.08 -15.80 19.47
N PHE A 332 -8.85 -15.27 19.50
CA PHE A 332 -8.57 -14.00 20.17
C PHE A 332 -9.34 -12.81 19.57
N LEU A 333 -9.43 -12.75 18.24
CA LEU A 333 -10.13 -11.68 17.53
C LEU A 333 -11.65 -11.81 17.65
N CYS A 334 -12.19 -13.03 17.82
CA CYS A 334 -13.58 -13.28 18.21
C CYS A 334 -13.85 -12.93 19.69
N GLY A 335 -12.81 -12.89 20.52
CA GLY A 335 -12.91 -12.63 21.95
C GLY A 335 -13.17 -13.88 22.80
N GLU A 336 -13.02 -15.06 22.19
CA GLU A 336 -13.06 -16.37 22.86
C GLU A 336 -11.81 -16.57 23.72
N HIS A 337 -10.66 -16.09 23.23
CA HIS A 337 -9.38 -16.15 23.94
C HIS A 337 -8.85 -14.78 24.36
N ASN A 338 -8.27 -14.73 25.56
CA ASN A 338 -7.75 -13.50 26.16
C ASN A 338 -6.24 -13.32 25.93
N ARG A 339 -5.54 -14.41 25.58
CA ARG A 339 -4.09 -14.47 25.37
C ARG A 339 -3.80 -14.95 23.95
N LEU A 340 -2.71 -14.44 23.36
CA LEU A 340 -2.24 -14.85 22.04
C LEU A 340 -1.09 -15.84 22.21
N TRP A 341 -1.17 -16.98 21.53
CA TRP A 341 -0.11 -17.98 21.45
C TRP A 341 0.74 -17.69 20.22
N TRP A 342 1.72 -16.82 20.42
CA TRP A 342 2.54 -16.26 19.34
C TRP A 342 3.25 -17.33 18.53
N TYR A 343 3.38 -17.04 17.24
CA TYR A 343 4.46 -17.63 16.48
C TYR A 343 5.72 -16.81 16.72
N HIS A 344 6.81 -17.48 17.08
CA HIS A 344 8.11 -16.88 17.31
C HIS A 344 9.00 -17.17 16.11
N TYR A 345 9.33 -16.13 15.37
CA TYR A 345 10.13 -16.19 14.15
C TYR A 345 11.16 -15.07 14.18
N SER A 346 12.42 -15.45 14.27
CA SER A 346 13.52 -14.50 14.10
C SER A 346 13.74 -14.14 12.62
N GLU A 347 14.35 -12.99 12.37
CA GLU A 347 14.73 -12.58 11.01
C GLU A 347 15.72 -13.59 10.39
N ALA A 348 16.66 -14.09 11.19
CA ALA A 348 17.64 -15.09 10.79
C ALA A 348 16.98 -16.39 10.32
N GLU A 349 16.08 -16.98 11.13
CA GLU A 349 15.40 -18.23 10.75
C GLU A 349 14.55 -18.08 9.48
N LEU A 350 13.82 -16.96 9.35
CA LEU A 350 13.03 -16.67 8.16
C LEU A 350 13.92 -16.52 6.93
N PHE A 351 15.08 -15.86 7.09
CA PHE A 351 16.03 -15.68 6.02
C PHE A 351 16.72 -16.98 5.62
N GLU A 352 17.21 -17.79 6.54
CA GLU A 352 17.85 -19.08 6.24
C GLU A 352 16.92 -19.97 5.42
N TYR A 353 15.66 -20.10 5.87
CA TYR A 353 14.66 -20.85 5.14
C TYR A 353 14.41 -20.25 3.74
N PHE A 354 14.32 -18.93 3.62
CA PHE A 354 14.17 -18.26 2.33
C PHE A 354 15.38 -18.47 1.42
N ARG A 355 16.58 -18.39 1.99
CA ARG A 355 17.86 -18.47 1.30
C ARG A 355 17.98 -19.81 0.59
N ASP A 356 17.79 -20.89 1.34
CA ASP A 356 17.99 -22.24 0.85
C ASP A 356 16.86 -22.66 -0.10
N ARG A 357 15.63 -22.21 0.16
CA ARG A 357 14.46 -22.57 -0.64
C ARG A 357 14.33 -21.79 -1.95
N TRP A 358 14.71 -20.53 -1.95
CA TRP A 358 14.44 -19.63 -3.08
C TRP A 358 15.67 -18.86 -3.56
N LEU A 359 16.42 -18.22 -2.67
CA LEU A 359 17.50 -17.31 -3.09
C LEU A 359 18.62 -18.03 -3.84
N LEU A 360 19.26 -19.03 -3.22
CA LEU A 360 20.38 -19.74 -3.81
C LEU A 360 19.94 -20.52 -5.05
N PRO A 361 18.83 -21.30 -5.02
CA PRO A 361 18.33 -21.95 -6.22
C PRO A 361 17.97 -20.96 -7.34
N ARG A 362 17.44 -19.78 -7.05
CA ARG A 362 17.14 -18.76 -8.08
C ARG A 362 18.43 -18.21 -8.69
N SER A 363 19.39 -17.89 -7.84
CA SER A 363 20.66 -17.28 -8.25
C SER A 363 21.58 -18.22 -9.02
N SER A 364 21.34 -19.55 -9.01
CA SER A 364 22.16 -20.48 -9.78
C SER A 364 21.87 -20.45 -11.28
N TRP A 365 20.65 -20.10 -11.69
CA TRP A 365 20.24 -20.11 -13.10
C TRP A 365 19.70 -18.77 -13.62
N ASP A 366 19.21 -17.87 -12.78
CA ASP A 366 18.78 -16.53 -13.21
C ASP A 366 19.82 -15.47 -12.80
N GLN A 367 20.64 -15.05 -13.77
CA GLN A 367 21.68 -14.04 -13.58
C GLN A 367 21.23 -12.62 -13.96
N ARG A 368 19.95 -12.37 -14.29
CA ARG A 368 19.46 -11.03 -14.69
C ARG A 368 19.72 -9.94 -13.65
N PHE A 369 19.87 -10.34 -12.39
CA PHE A 369 20.22 -9.42 -11.32
C PHE A 369 21.58 -8.76 -11.51
N ARG A 370 22.54 -9.41 -12.20
CA ARG A 370 23.90 -8.91 -12.39
C ARG A 370 23.99 -7.70 -13.32
N SER A 371 23.15 -7.66 -14.37
CA SER A 371 23.14 -6.59 -15.36
C SER A 371 22.31 -5.38 -14.93
N TRP A 372 21.65 -5.45 -13.77
CA TRP A 372 20.92 -4.32 -13.21
C TRP A 372 21.89 -3.21 -12.79
N SER A 373 21.54 -1.97 -13.10
CA SER A 373 22.29 -0.80 -12.64
C SER A 373 21.35 0.15 -11.91
N ARG A 374 21.84 0.79 -10.85
CA ARG A 374 21.05 1.72 -10.03
C ARG A 374 20.58 2.92 -10.83
N GLU A 375 21.27 3.29 -11.91
CA GLU A 375 20.94 4.39 -12.81
C GLU A 375 19.59 4.18 -13.51
N GLN A 376 19.13 2.93 -13.64
CA GLN A 376 17.77 2.63 -14.13
C GLN A 376 16.66 3.07 -13.17
N TRP A 377 17.02 3.47 -11.94
CA TRP A 377 16.11 4.05 -10.95
C TRP A 377 16.17 5.57 -10.88
N VAL A 378 16.92 6.26 -11.75
CA VAL A 378 16.82 7.72 -11.85
C VAL A 378 15.40 8.09 -12.32
N ILE A 379 14.71 8.93 -11.55
CA ILE A 379 13.38 9.47 -11.83
C ILE A 379 13.50 10.83 -12.50
N TRP A 380 14.42 11.68 -12.03
CA TRP A 380 14.57 13.05 -12.52
C TRP A 380 15.96 13.30 -13.10
N PRO A 381 16.22 12.92 -14.36
CA PRO A 381 17.52 13.11 -14.99
C PRO A 381 17.92 14.59 -15.04
N THR A 382 19.13 14.90 -14.60
CA THR A 382 19.75 16.21 -14.80
C THR A 382 20.19 16.35 -16.27
N LYS A 383 19.92 17.51 -16.88
CA LYS A 383 20.13 17.77 -18.33
C LYS A 383 21.58 17.61 -18.81
N GLU A 384 22.54 17.41 -17.93
CA GLU A 384 23.97 17.26 -18.28
C GLU A 384 24.35 15.86 -18.79
N LYS A 385 23.47 14.85 -18.68
CA LYS A 385 23.76 13.47 -19.13
C LYS A 385 23.23 13.10 -20.53
N CYS A 386 22.76 14.06 -21.32
CA CYS A 386 22.24 13.80 -22.66
C CYS A 386 23.29 13.92 -23.79
N HIS A 387 24.57 14.17 -23.50
CA HIS A 387 25.64 14.27 -24.51
C HIS A 387 26.84 13.40 -24.13
N GLY A 388 26.67 12.08 -24.22
CA GLY A 388 27.76 11.10 -24.07
C GLY A 388 27.54 9.94 -25.02
#